data_AF-A0A945TXS4-F1
#
_entry.id   AF-A0A945TXS4-F1
#
_cell.length_a   1.000
_cell.length_b   1.000
_cell.length_c   1.000
_cell.angle_alpha   90.00
_cell.angle_beta   90.00
_cell.angle_gamma   90.00
#
_symmetry.space_group_name_H-M   'P 1'
#
loop_
_entity.id
_entity.type
_entity.pdbx_description
1 polymer ?
#
loop_
_entity_poly.entity_id
_entity_poly.type
_entity_poly.pdbx_seq_one_letter_code
_entity_poly.pdbx_strand_id
1 'polypeptide(L)'
;MSQTIVARLSRVVDRHASRRGFLSRSAMGVTAMVVAPAAYALRPTTAHAAICGCSGADCGCDDDCCDGYTDFCCQMTGENLCPPGTLVAGWWKADGSGFCDLGGAPRPRYYLDCNLVCDDGCGCNSSGICPTECTDGDCRCLDGCGSRSVDCTRFRYGQCNQNIECVGEIACRIVTCVPPWEWDPSCTNTSATDNQTAFHDRPCLHDGFTDIAPDAFYTAAVGWMTANGITTGYTNDLFGPREPAARSHFATFLWRYAGRPDAPTESGFVDVPTDAWYAQPVSWMVGHGLTMGIGDNRFGPNMILPRSQAITFLWRLAGAPSASAAHNFSDVSSSDYFDVAVKWAVENGVTKGVSPTLFGPNEPLTRAQAATFIHRFDLLFHDTLSLPGAVQ
;
A
#
# COMPACT_ATOMS: atom_id res chain seq x y z
N MET A 1 3.57 48.12 28.41
CA MET A 1 3.57 46.75 28.95
C MET A 1 3.11 45.65 27.97
N SER A 2 2.77 45.97 26.70
CA SER A 2 2.15 45.00 25.77
C SER A 2 3.13 44.28 24.81
N GLN A 3 4.23 44.93 24.38
CA GLN A 3 5.14 44.32 23.40
C GLN A 3 6.04 43.20 23.96
N THR A 4 6.33 43.23 25.27
CA THR A 4 7.23 42.25 25.92
C THR A 4 6.57 40.89 26.16
N ILE A 5 5.23 40.85 26.24
CA ILE A 5 4.45 39.62 26.44
C ILE A 5 4.26 38.91 25.10
N VAL A 6 3.97 39.63 24.02
CA VAL A 6 3.87 39.08 22.66
C VAL A 6 5.22 38.55 22.16
N ALA A 7 6.33 39.22 22.50
CA ALA A 7 7.69 38.74 22.18
C ALA A 7 8.12 37.51 23.01
N ARG A 8 7.55 37.31 24.21
CA ARG A 8 7.79 36.11 25.03
C ARG A 8 6.90 34.94 24.63
N LEU A 9 5.65 35.19 24.25
CA LEU A 9 4.73 34.17 23.72
C LEU A 9 5.17 33.67 22.34
N SER A 10 5.61 34.54 21.44
CA SER A 10 6.18 34.12 20.14
C SER A 10 7.42 33.26 20.31
N ARG A 11 8.34 33.57 21.24
CA ARG A 11 9.52 32.71 21.51
C ARG A 11 9.20 31.35 22.11
N VAL A 12 8.06 31.21 22.80
CA VAL A 12 7.61 29.92 23.36
C VAL A 12 6.89 29.10 22.30
N VAL A 13 6.11 29.74 21.42
CA VAL A 13 5.43 29.08 20.30
C VAL A 13 6.41 28.72 19.16
N ASP A 14 7.37 29.58 18.83
CA ASP A 14 8.41 29.32 17.81
C ASP A 14 9.40 28.24 18.23
N ARG A 15 9.53 27.96 19.54
CA ARG A 15 10.34 26.84 20.03
C ARG A 15 9.67 25.48 19.81
N HIS A 16 8.36 25.43 19.52
CA HIS A 16 7.59 24.18 19.43
C HIS A 16 6.76 24.03 18.15
N ALA A 17 6.59 25.06 17.33
CA ALA A 17 5.91 24.97 16.05
C ALA A 17 6.89 25.17 14.90
N SER A 18 7.08 24.14 14.07
CA SER A 18 7.80 24.28 12.81
C SER A 18 7.11 25.32 11.92
N ARG A 19 7.85 26.03 11.05
CA ARG A 19 7.26 26.96 10.06
C ARG A 19 6.10 26.34 9.27
N ARG A 20 6.18 25.03 9.00
CA ARG A 20 5.13 24.23 8.35
C ARG A 20 3.87 24.11 9.23
N GLY A 21 4.04 23.91 10.54
CA GLY A 21 2.94 23.87 11.51
C GLY A 21 2.22 25.21 11.68
N PHE A 22 2.94 26.33 11.61
CA PHE A 22 2.32 27.66 11.65
C PHE A 22 1.46 27.91 10.40
N LEU A 23 1.99 27.67 9.21
CA LEU A 23 1.27 27.88 7.95
C LEU A 23 0.03 26.99 7.82
N SER A 24 0.14 25.71 8.22
CA SER A 24 -0.99 24.76 8.21
C SER A 24 -2.13 25.20 9.13
N ARG A 25 -1.81 25.67 10.35
CA ARG A 25 -2.82 26.16 11.31
C ARG A 25 -3.50 27.45 10.84
N SER A 26 -2.74 28.38 10.24
CA SER A 26 -3.29 29.60 9.68
C SER A 26 -4.22 29.33 8.49
N ALA A 27 -3.85 28.40 7.60
CA ALA A 27 -4.68 28.01 6.46
C ALA A 27 -6.02 27.39 6.91
N MET A 28 -5.99 26.52 7.91
CA MET A 28 -7.20 25.93 8.50
C MET A 28 -8.09 27.00 9.16
N GLY A 29 -7.53 27.93 9.93
CA GLY A 29 -8.29 29.01 10.56
C GLY A 29 -8.99 29.92 9.55
N VAL A 30 -8.31 30.28 8.45
CA VAL A 30 -8.89 31.08 7.37
C VAL A 30 -9.99 30.30 6.65
N THR A 31 -9.76 29.02 6.35
CA THR A 31 -10.76 28.17 5.70
C THR A 31 -12.02 28.04 6.56
N ALA A 32 -11.88 27.90 7.88
CA ALA A 32 -13.01 27.83 8.81
C ALA A 32 -13.84 29.13 8.83
N MET A 33 -13.18 30.28 8.81
CA MET A 33 -13.87 31.58 8.72
C MET A 33 -14.59 31.77 7.38
N VAL A 34 -14.13 31.14 6.30
CA VAL A 34 -14.74 31.24 4.98
C VAL A 34 -15.90 30.26 4.81
N VAL A 35 -15.70 29.00 5.20
CA VAL A 35 -16.62 27.89 4.94
C VAL A 35 -17.69 27.76 6.03
N ALA A 36 -17.37 28.12 7.27
CA ALA A 36 -18.30 28.02 8.41
C ALA A 36 -18.22 29.24 9.37
N PRO A 37 -18.38 30.48 8.87
CA PRO A 37 -18.13 31.71 9.64
C PRO A 37 -18.93 31.80 10.94
N ALA A 38 -20.22 31.46 10.91
CA ALA A 38 -21.09 31.53 12.08
C ALA A 38 -20.78 30.43 13.11
N ALA A 39 -20.50 29.20 12.66
CA ALA A 39 -20.15 28.09 13.56
C ALA A 39 -18.81 28.35 14.25
N TYR A 40 -17.82 28.86 13.51
CA TYR A 40 -16.49 29.17 14.04
C TYR A 40 -16.47 30.42 14.93
N ALA A 41 -17.35 31.39 14.69
CA ALA A 41 -17.45 32.61 15.51
C ALA A 41 -18.29 32.42 16.79
N LEU A 42 -19.29 31.54 16.78
CA LEU A 42 -20.29 31.45 17.87
C LEU A 42 -20.09 30.23 18.79
N ARG A 43 -19.30 29.24 18.39
CA ARG A 43 -19.03 28.05 19.20
C ARG A 43 -17.53 27.97 19.49
N PRO A 44 -17.11 27.65 20.73
CA PRO A 44 -15.71 27.38 21.02
C PRO A 44 -15.32 26.01 20.42
N THR A 45 -15.00 25.98 19.13
CA THR A 45 -14.56 24.77 18.39
C THR A 45 -13.21 25.01 17.73
N THR A 46 -12.52 23.94 17.31
CA THR A 46 -11.30 24.08 16.52
C THR A 46 -11.66 24.46 15.08
N ALA A 47 -10.73 25.10 14.35
CA ALA A 47 -10.96 25.42 12.93
C ALA A 47 -11.29 24.15 12.11
N HIS A 48 -10.65 23.03 12.45
CA HIS A 48 -10.96 21.71 11.91
C HIS A 48 -12.42 21.32 12.18
N ALA A 49 -12.86 21.36 13.44
CA ALA A 49 -14.22 21.00 13.83
C ALA A 49 -15.30 21.96 13.28
N ALA A 50 -14.94 23.19 12.92
CA ALA A 50 -15.85 24.11 12.24
C ALA A 50 -15.96 23.82 10.73
N ILE A 51 -14.92 23.26 10.10
CA ILE A 51 -14.90 22.91 8.67
C ILE A 51 -15.51 21.51 8.43
N CYS A 52 -15.32 20.59 9.36
CA CYS A 52 -15.84 19.22 9.28
C CYS A 52 -17.37 19.23 9.41
N GLY A 53 -18.06 19.38 8.28
CA GLY A 53 -19.51 19.21 8.15
C GLY A 53 -19.84 17.76 7.84
N CYS A 54 -19.95 16.93 8.86
CA CYS A 54 -20.48 15.57 8.71
C CYS A 54 -21.99 15.72 8.58
N SER A 55 -22.52 15.62 7.36
CA SER A 55 -23.94 15.59 7.11
C SER A 55 -24.48 14.27 7.66
N GLY A 56 -25.34 14.31 8.69
CA GLY A 56 -25.93 13.11 9.28
C GLY A 56 -25.29 12.62 10.58
N ALA A 57 -26.11 11.98 11.41
CA ALA A 57 -25.93 11.83 12.85
C ALA A 57 -24.65 11.08 13.32
N ASP A 58 -24.14 11.53 14.48
CA ASP A 58 -23.25 10.84 15.42
C ASP A 58 -21.76 10.62 15.09
N CYS A 59 -21.23 11.17 14.00
CA CYS A 59 -19.79 11.09 13.69
C CYS A 59 -18.96 12.26 14.24
N GLY A 60 -17.83 11.97 14.87
CA GLY A 60 -16.83 12.94 15.30
C GLY A 60 -15.95 13.42 14.14
N CYS A 61 -15.41 14.65 14.22
CA CYS A 61 -14.62 15.27 13.14
C CYS A 61 -13.33 14.54 12.75
N ASP A 62 -12.92 13.52 13.52
CA ASP A 62 -11.74 12.70 13.29
C ASP A 62 -12.11 11.26 12.88
N ASP A 63 -13.42 11.00 12.69
CA ASP A 63 -13.91 9.70 12.21
C ASP A 63 -13.85 9.65 10.68
N ASP A 64 -13.55 8.47 10.15
CA ASP A 64 -13.58 8.14 8.71
C ASP A 64 -14.92 8.51 8.03
N CYS A 65 -15.98 8.69 8.83
CA CYS A 65 -17.32 9.14 8.43
C CYS A 65 -17.38 10.60 7.96
N CYS A 66 -16.43 11.43 8.38
CA CYS A 66 -16.37 12.83 8.00
C CYS A 66 -15.47 13.07 6.76
N ASP A 67 -14.95 11.99 6.17
CA ASP A 67 -14.33 12.02 4.86
C ASP A 67 -15.37 12.29 3.76
N GLY A 68 -14.99 13.04 2.72
CA GLY A 68 -15.83 13.27 1.53
C GLY A 68 -16.02 12.03 0.63
N TYR A 69 -15.71 10.83 1.12
CA TYR A 69 -15.72 9.58 0.35
C TYR A 69 -16.83 8.65 0.84
N THR A 70 -17.53 8.03 -0.11
CA THR A 70 -18.62 7.08 0.16
C THR A 70 -18.09 5.70 0.53
N ASP A 71 -18.84 4.95 1.35
CA ASP A 71 -18.48 3.58 1.78
C ASP A 71 -18.20 2.64 0.59
N PHE A 72 -17.22 1.76 0.80
CA PHE A 72 -16.89 0.69 -0.12
C PHE A 72 -17.60 -0.58 0.34
N CYS A 73 -18.54 -1.05 -0.49
CA CYS A 73 -19.18 -2.34 -0.32
C CYS A 73 -18.13 -3.45 -0.56
N CYS A 74 -17.26 -3.72 0.41
CA CYS A 74 -16.20 -4.75 0.32
C CYS A 74 -16.73 -6.19 0.34
N GLN A 75 -18.02 -6.43 0.10
CA GLN A 75 -18.52 -7.79 -0.04
C GLN A 75 -18.35 -8.23 -1.49
N MET A 76 -17.23 -8.89 -1.78
CA MET A 76 -17.03 -9.59 -3.06
C MET A 76 -18.06 -10.72 -3.17
N THR A 77 -19.19 -10.45 -3.80
CA THR A 77 -20.18 -11.48 -4.17
C THR A 77 -19.76 -12.25 -5.42
N GLY A 78 -18.63 -11.88 -6.05
CA GLY A 78 -18.13 -12.52 -7.26
C GLY A 78 -18.81 -12.06 -8.54
N GLU A 79 -19.67 -11.03 -8.48
CA GLU A 79 -20.41 -10.50 -9.64
C GLU A 79 -20.37 -8.95 -9.65
N ASN A 80 -20.27 -8.35 -10.84
CA ASN A 80 -20.25 -6.89 -11.06
C ASN A 80 -21.67 -6.29 -10.96
N LEU A 81 -22.37 -6.52 -9.84
CA LEU A 81 -23.76 -6.12 -9.67
C LEU A 81 -23.92 -5.21 -8.46
N CYS A 82 -24.55 -4.06 -8.70
CA CYS A 82 -24.97 -3.15 -7.63
C CYS A 82 -26.04 -3.81 -6.75
N PRO A 83 -26.08 -3.50 -5.43
CA PRO A 83 -27.11 -4.01 -4.53
C PRO A 83 -28.54 -3.69 -5.02
N PRO A 84 -29.55 -4.50 -4.65
CA PRO A 84 -30.95 -4.17 -4.94
C PRO A 84 -31.32 -2.75 -4.49
N GLY A 85 -32.09 -2.03 -5.31
CA GLY A 85 -32.45 -0.63 -5.03
C GLY A 85 -31.41 0.40 -5.47
N THR A 86 -30.29 -0.06 -6.07
CA THR A 86 -29.26 0.82 -6.63
C THR A 86 -29.00 0.49 -8.10
N LEU A 87 -28.35 1.41 -8.82
CA LEU A 87 -27.95 1.26 -10.21
C LEU A 87 -26.50 1.71 -10.41
N VAL A 88 -25.81 1.20 -11.42
CA VAL A 88 -24.47 1.67 -11.78
C VAL A 88 -24.62 3.05 -12.45
N ALA A 89 -24.24 4.14 -11.78
CA ALA A 89 -24.30 5.49 -12.37
C ALA A 89 -23.01 5.89 -13.09
N GLY A 90 -21.93 5.14 -12.89
CA GLY A 90 -20.67 5.34 -13.60
C GLY A 90 -19.59 4.38 -13.12
N TRP A 91 -18.49 4.34 -13.86
CA TRP A 91 -17.31 3.58 -13.48
C TRP A 91 -16.03 4.26 -13.95
N TRP A 92 -14.90 3.89 -13.35
CA TRP A 92 -13.59 4.33 -13.79
C TRP A 92 -12.53 3.23 -13.56
N LYS A 93 -11.39 3.37 -14.24
CA LYS A 93 -10.30 2.38 -14.29
C LYS A 93 -9.03 2.90 -13.62
N ALA A 94 -8.46 2.10 -12.74
CA ALA A 94 -7.10 2.26 -12.23
C ALA A 94 -6.20 1.16 -12.83
N ASP A 95 -5.25 1.54 -13.66
CA ASP A 95 -4.19 0.64 -14.11
C ASP A 95 -3.09 0.51 -13.04
N GLY A 96 -2.48 -0.67 -12.93
CA GLY A 96 -1.31 -0.90 -12.07
C GLY A 96 -1.59 -0.81 -10.56
N SER A 97 -2.83 -0.99 -10.11
CA SER A 97 -3.21 -0.81 -8.71
C SER A 97 -2.78 -1.93 -7.76
N GLY A 98 -2.18 -3.03 -8.25
CA GLY A 98 -1.73 -4.18 -7.46
C GLY A 98 -2.86 -5.07 -6.87
N PHE A 99 -4.04 -4.48 -6.62
CA PHE A 99 -5.21 -5.13 -6.04
C PHE A 99 -5.73 -6.31 -6.86
N CYS A 100 -5.77 -6.17 -8.19
CA CYS A 100 -6.34 -7.16 -9.09
C CYS A 100 -5.36 -8.23 -9.60
N ASP A 101 -4.16 -8.25 -9.02
CA ASP A 101 -3.05 -9.11 -9.44
C ASP A 101 -3.09 -10.50 -8.79
N LEU A 102 -4.27 -10.96 -8.32
CA LEU A 102 -4.50 -12.23 -7.59
C LEU A 102 -4.18 -13.52 -8.40
N GLY A 103 -3.55 -13.38 -9.56
CA GLY A 103 -3.03 -14.47 -10.39
C GLY A 103 -1.74 -14.12 -11.13
N GLY A 104 -0.97 -13.15 -10.64
CA GLY A 104 0.38 -12.82 -11.14
C GLY A 104 0.43 -11.89 -12.35
N ALA A 105 -0.65 -11.75 -13.12
CA ALA A 105 -0.73 -10.78 -14.21
C ALA A 105 -1.29 -9.43 -13.70
N PRO A 106 -0.64 -8.30 -13.99
CA PRO A 106 -1.18 -6.97 -13.68
C PRO A 106 -2.56 -6.81 -14.31
N ARG A 107 -3.58 -6.57 -13.48
CA ARG A 107 -4.93 -6.31 -13.99
C ARG A 107 -5.41 -4.93 -13.54
N PRO A 108 -6.15 -4.24 -14.42
CA PRO A 108 -6.82 -3.02 -14.01
C PRO A 108 -7.88 -3.32 -12.97
N ARG A 109 -7.96 -2.44 -11.98
CA ARG A 109 -9.07 -2.37 -11.06
C ARG A 109 -10.10 -1.41 -11.60
N TYR A 110 -11.37 -1.76 -11.43
CA TYR A 110 -12.51 -0.94 -11.79
C TYR A 110 -13.30 -0.59 -10.56
N TYR A 111 -13.77 0.64 -10.54
CA TYR A 111 -14.66 1.15 -9.51
C TYR A 111 -16.01 1.40 -10.14
N LEU A 112 -17.07 0.84 -9.57
CA LEU A 112 -18.45 1.09 -9.96
C LEU A 112 -19.13 1.88 -8.86
N ASP A 113 -19.73 3.01 -9.22
CA ASP A 113 -20.57 3.79 -8.30
C ASP A 113 -22.01 3.28 -8.40
N CYS A 114 -22.49 2.70 -7.29
CA CYS A 114 -23.87 2.25 -7.14
C CYS A 114 -24.66 3.39 -6.50
N ASN A 115 -25.46 4.08 -7.33
CA ASN A 115 -26.31 5.17 -6.89
C ASN A 115 -27.71 4.67 -6.60
N LEU A 116 -28.40 5.34 -5.68
CA LEU A 116 -29.81 5.12 -5.44
C LEU A 116 -30.62 5.40 -6.71
N VAL A 117 -31.67 4.60 -6.91
CA VAL A 117 -32.70 4.88 -7.91
C VAL A 117 -33.59 6.00 -7.38
N CYS A 118 -33.92 6.97 -8.21
CA CYS A 118 -34.86 8.03 -7.83
C CYS A 118 -36.30 7.49 -7.80
N ASP A 119 -37.09 7.98 -6.86
CA ASP A 119 -38.51 7.66 -6.73
C ASP A 119 -39.34 8.08 -7.96
N ASP A 120 -40.42 7.34 -8.22
CA ASP A 120 -41.32 7.58 -9.33
C ASP A 120 -41.95 9.00 -9.28
N GLY A 121 -41.81 9.74 -10.38
CA GLY A 121 -42.38 11.09 -10.52
C GLY A 121 -41.47 12.22 -10.05
N CYS A 122 -40.27 11.91 -9.55
CA CYS A 122 -39.25 12.92 -9.28
C CYS A 122 -38.47 13.33 -10.53
N GLY A 123 -38.19 14.63 -10.65
CA GLY A 123 -37.36 15.19 -11.72
C GLY A 123 -35.91 15.43 -11.28
N CYS A 124 -35.00 15.58 -12.25
CA CYS A 124 -33.57 15.83 -11.99
C CYS A 124 -33.20 17.29 -12.18
N ASN A 125 -32.10 17.70 -11.55
CA ASN A 125 -31.42 18.94 -11.93
C ASN A 125 -30.66 18.80 -13.26
N SER A 126 -30.01 19.88 -13.71
CA SER A 126 -29.23 19.91 -14.97
C SER A 126 -28.05 18.94 -15.00
N SER A 127 -27.66 18.37 -13.87
CA SER A 127 -26.59 17.38 -13.74
C SER A 127 -27.12 15.94 -13.71
N GLY A 128 -28.44 15.75 -13.85
CA GLY A 128 -29.09 14.43 -13.83
C GLY A 128 -29.12 13.78 -12.44
N ILE A 129 -29.15 14.60 -11.38
CA ILE A 129 -29.26 14.14 -9.98
C ILE A 129 -30.64 14.54 -9.42
N CYS A 130 -31.37 13.61 -8.79
CA CYS A 130 -32.63 13.93 -8.10
C CYS A 130 -32.42 14.58 -6.72
N PRO A 131 -33.42 15.30 -6.19
CA PRO A 131 -33.40 15.79 -4.80
C PRO A 131 -33.27 14.66 -3.76
N THR A 132 -32.82 14.95 -2.54
CA THR A 132 -32.52 13.90 -1.52
C THR A 132 -33.81 13.24 -1.09
N GLU A 133 -34.87 14.05 -0.97
CA GLU A 133 -36.23 13.63 -0.63
C GLU A 133 -36.89 12.70 -1.67
N CYS A 134 -36.22 12.43 -2.79
CA CYS A 134 -36.64 11.52 -3.85
C CYS A 134 -35.85 10.20 -3.84
N THR A 135 -35.16 9.91 -2.74
CA THR A 135 -34.46 8.66 -2.52
C THR A 135 -34.67 8.22 -1.08
N ASP A 136 -34.57 6.93 -0.82
CA ASP A 136 -34.49 6.40 0.56
C ASP A 136 -33.13 6.68 1.24
N GLY A 137 -32.26 7.47 0.58
CA GLY A 137 -30.94 7.82 1.06
C GLY A 137 -31.00 8.85 2.18
N ASP A 138 -30.39 8.50 3.32
CA ASP A 138 -30.13 9.42 4.40
C ASP A 138 -28.63 9.40 4.67
N CYS A 139 -27.97 10.52 4.38
CA CYS A 139 -26.53 10.68 4.56
C CYS A 139 -26.17 10.27 5.99
N ARG A 140 -25.47 9.16 6.14
CA ARG A 140 -25.23 8.50 7.44
C ARG A 140 -23.93 7.73 7.46
N CYS A 141 -23.48 7.36 8.65
CA CYS A 141 -22.42 6.39 8.83
C CYS A 141 -22.97 4.96 8.69
N LEU A 142 -22.24 4.08 8.01
CA LEU A 142 -22.57 2.66 7.98
C LEU A 142 -21.76 1.87 9.03
N ASP A 143 -22.35 0.82 9.61
CA ASP A 143 -21.66 -0.10 10.51
C ASP A 143 -20.85 -1.13 9.69
N GLY A 144 -19.52 -1.07 9.77
CA GLY A 144 -18.60 -1.92 8.99
C GLY A 144 -17.67 -1.10 8.09
N CYS A 145 -16.70 -1.76 7.44
CA CYS A 145 -15.75 -1.15 6.49
C CYS A 145 -15.06 0.17 6.91
N GLY A 146 -14.95 0.45 8.22
CA GLY A 146 -14.33 1.67 8.74
C GLY A 146 -15.27 2.85 8.87
N SER A 147 -16.59 2.65 9.01
CA SER A 147 -17.51 3.71 9.45
C SER A 147 -17.47 4.95 8.53
N ARG A 148 -17.54 4.73 7.21
CA ARG A 148 -17.56 5.81 6.21
C ARG A 148 -18.99 6.30 5.95
N SER A 149 -19.09 7.49 5.37
CA SER A 149 -20.38 8.07 5.00
C SER A 149 -20.99 7.33 3.79
N VAL A 150 -22.30 7.13 3.81
CA VAL A 150 -23.10 6.62 2.69
C VAL A 150 -24.24 7.56 2.39
N ASP A 151 -24.76 7.56 1.17
CA ASP A 151 -25.90 8.38 0.76
C ASP A 151 -25.65 9.89 0.93
N CYS A 152 -24.38 10.33 0.85
CA CYS A 152 -23.96 11.72 1.03
C CYS A 152 -23.44 12.36 -0.25
N THR A 153 -22.74 11.57 -1.06
CA THR A 153 -22.03 12.08 -2.23
C THR A 153 -22.92 11.96 -3.45
N ARG A 154 -23.12 13.09 -4.12
CA ARG A 154 -23.83 13.18 -5.39
C ARG A 154 -22.82 13.30 -6.50
N PHE A 155 -22.62 12.21 -7.22
CA PHE A 155 -21.65 12.18 -8.30
C PHE A 155 -22.11 11.24 -9.41
N ARG A 156 -21.82 11.62 -10.66
CA ARG A 156 -22.14 10.88 -11.88
C ARG A 156 -21.01 11.08 -12.88
N TYR A 157 -20.54 10.00 -13.50
CA TYR A 157 -19.52 10.07 -14.57
C TYR A 157 -20.17 10.33 -15.94
N GLY A 158 -19.60 11.27 -16.70
CA GLY A 158 -20.26 11.90 -17.86
C GLY A 158 -19.74 11.54 -19.26
N GLN A 159 -19.41 10.28 -19.58
CA GLN A 159 -19.09 9.89 -20.98
C GLN A 159 -19.80 8.61 -21.49
N CYS A 160 -20.26 7.71 -20.61
CA CYS A 160 -20.72 6.37 -21.02
C CYS A 160 -22.01 5.88 -20.32
N ASN A 161 -22.69 6.74 -19.55
CA ASN A 161 -23.93 6.38 -18.87
C ASN A 161 -24.95 7.51 -18.97
N GLN A 162 -25.25 7.91 -20.21
CA GLN A 162 -26.23 8.97 -20.50
C GLN A 162 -27.67 8.43 -20.58
N ASN A 163 -27.84 7.11 -20.62
CA ASN A 163 -29.14 6.44 -20.73
C ASN A 163 -29.97 6.52 -19.45
N ILE A 164 -29.30 6.67 -18.30
CA ILE A 164 -29.97 6.87 -17.03
C ILE A 164 -30.21 8.37 -16.86
N GLU A 165 -31.45 8.79 -17.00
CA GLU A 165 -31.82 10.21 -16.96
C GLU A 165 -31.55 10.83 -15.58
N CYS A 166 -31.89 10.10 -14.53
CA CYS A 166 -31.81 10.53 -13.13
C CYS A 166 -31.13 9.50 -12.23
N VAL A 167 -30.27 9.96 -11.33
CA VAL A 167 -29.70 9.12 -10.27
C VAL A 167 -29.73 9.86 -8.93
N GLY A 168 -29.80 9.09 -7.85
CA GLY A 168 -29.66 9.60 -6.49
C GLY A 168 -28.21 9.70 -6.03
N GLU A 169 -28.03 9.85 -4.73
CA GLU A 169 -26.75 9.77 -4.03
C GLU A 169 -26.06 8.41 -4.25
N ILE A 170 -24.73 8.40 -4.14
CA ILE A 170 -23.96 7.15 -4.11
C ILE A 170 -24.31 6.42 -2.82
N ALA A 171 -24.87 5.22 -2.95
CA ALA A 171 -25.13 4.32 -1.85
C ALA A 171 -23.87 3.56 -1.43
N CYS A 172 -23.17 2.98 -2.41
CA CYS A 172 -21.83 2.48 -2.19
C CYS A 172 -21.03 2.35 -3.48
N ARG A 173 -19.72 2.11 -3.33
CA ARG A 173 -18.82 1.83 -4.43
C ARG A 173 -18.40 0.35 -4.42
N ILE A 174 -18.43 -0.29 -5.58
CA ILE A 174 -17.94 -1.65 -5.80
C ILE A 174 -16.57 -1.59 -6.44
N VAL A 175 -15.65 -2.41 -5.95
CA VAL A 175 -14.34 -2.63 -6.55
C VAL A 175 -14.33 -3.99 -7.23
N THR A 176 -13.93 -4.03 -8.51
CA THR A 176 -13.84 -5.27 -9.27
C THR A 176 -12.60 -5.32 -10.14
N CYS A 177 -12.20 -6.53 -10.50
CA CYS A 177 -11.11 -6.82 -11.44
C CYS A 177 -11.61 -7.19 -12.84
N VAL A 178 -12.93 -7.15 -13.04
CA VAL A 178 -13.60 -7.48 -14.31
C VAL A 178 -14.15 -6.18 -14.92
N PRO A 179 -13.92 -5.91 -16.22
CA PRO A 179 -14.47 -4.73 -16.89
C PRO A 179 -15.99 -4.56 -16.68
N PRO A 180 -16.47 -3.39 -16.24
CA PRO A 180 -17.90 -3.16 -16.05
C PRO A 180 -18.70 -2.78 -17.31
N TRP A 181 -18.07 -2.60 -18.48
CA TRP A 181 -18.67 -1.93 -19.67
C TRP A 181 -19.15 -2.84 -20.81
N GLU A 182 -19.45 -4.10 -20.58
CA GLU A 182 -20.20 -4.89 -21.56
C GLU A 182 -21.70 -4.47 -21.49
N TRP A 183 -22.37 -3.66 -22.34
CA TRP A 183 -22.08 -2.87 -23.55
C TRP A 183 -23.08 -1.69 -23.69
N ASP A 184 -22.64 -0.50 -24.14
CA ASP A 184 -23.46 0.58 -24.74
C ASP A 184 -22.87 0.98 -26.12
N PRO A 185 -23.66 0.94 -27.23
CA PRO A 185 -23.17 1.13 -28.60
C PRO A 185 -22.75 2.57 -28.95
N SER A 186 -22.90 3.54 -28.04
CA SER A 186 -22.47 4.94 -28.21
C SER A 186 -21.19 5.31 -27.46
N CYS A 187 -20.66 4.38 -26.66
CA CYS A 187 -19.42 4.56 -25.89
C CYS A 187 -18.17 4.65 -26.78
N THR A 188 -17.18 5.43 -26.34
CA THR A 188 -15.90 5.58 -27.05
C THR A 188 -14.79 4.75 -26.39
N ASN A 189 -13.78 4.33 -27.17
CA ASN A 189 -12.63 3.54 -26.69
C ASN A 189 -11.54 4.37 -25.97
N THR A 190 -11.77 5.67 -25.77
CA THR A 190 -10.77 6.53 -25.12
C THR A 190 -10.82 6.27 -23.62
N SER A 191 -9.85 5.50 -23.12
CA SER A 191 -9.69 5.26 -21.69
C SER A 191 -9.42 6.57 -20.95
N ALA A 192 -10.25 6.90 -19.97
CA ALA A 192 -9.93 7.94 -19.00
C ALA A 192 -9.20 7.29 -17.82
N THR A 193 -8.02 7.82 -17.50
CA THR A 193 -7.18 7.37 -16.38
C THR A 193 -7.13 8.48 -15.35
N ASP A 194 -7.55 8.18 -14.13
CA ASP A 194 -7.30 9.03 -12.97
C ASP A 194 -6.34 8.32 -12.02
N ASN A 195 -5.11 8.83 -11.94
CA ASN A 195 -4.07 8.28 -11.09
C ASN A 195 -4.12 8.84 -9.67
N GLN A 196 -4.86 9.93 -9.43
CA GLN A 196 -5.00 10.48 -8.06
C GLN A 196 -5.79 9.54 -7.17
N THR A 197 -6.54 8.63 -7.79
CA THR A 197 -7.48 7.74 -7.13
C THR A 197 -7.01 6.28 -7.13
N ALA A 198 -5.80 6.01 -7.62
CA ALA A 198 -5.23 4.67 -7.82
C ALA A 198 -5.06 3.83 -6.54
N PHE A 199 -5.40 4.37 -5.37
CA PHE A 199 -5.49 3.66 -4.10
C PHE A 199 -6.71 4.12 -3.30
N HIS A 200 -7.80 4.54 -3.97
CA HIS A 200 -9.09 4.89 -3.36
C HIS A 200 -9.72 3.65 -2.73
N ASP A 201 -9.07 3.15 -1.71
CA ASP A 201 -9.41 2.09 -0.81
C ASP A 201 -8.87 2.52 0.54
N ARG A 202 -9.52 2.11 1.63
CA ARG A 202 -9.02 2.48 2.96
C ARG A 202 -7.59 1.93 3.12
N PRO A 203 -6.72 2.57 3.90
CA PRO A 203 -5.77 1.91 4.81
C PRO A 203 -5.96 0.41 5.13
N CYS A 204 -7.18 -0.10 5.30
CA CYS A 204 -7.37 -1.52 5.58
C CYS A 204 -6.97 -2.44 4.43
N LEU A 205 -6.66 -1.88 3.26
CA LEU A 205 -6.04 -2.56 2.14
C LEU A 205 -4.55 -2.18 1.96
N HIS A 206 -4.11 -0.93 2.25
CA HIS A 206 -2.69 -0.52 2.15
C HIS A 206 -2.19 0.52 3.20
N ASP A 207 -2.58 0.32 4.46
CA ASP A 207 -2.04 0.72 5.79
C ASP A 207 -0.57 0.99 6.01
N GLY A 208 0.30 0.85 5.02
CA GLY A 208 1.74 0.88 5.21
C GLY A 208 2.24 0.27 6.53
N PHE A 209 1.75 -0.88 7.00
CA PHE A 209 2.15 -1.52 8.25
C PHE A 209 2.15 -0.65 9.54
N THR A 210 1.16 -0.88 10.39
CA THR A 210 0.96 -0.19 11.69
C THR A 210 2.10 -0.39 12.70
N ASP A 211 2.97 -1.37 12.47
CA ASP A 211 4.11 -1.72 13.32
C ASP A 211 5.46 -1.17 12.83
N ILE A 212 5.46 -0.21 11.89
CA ILE A 212 6.65 0.49 11.43
C ILE A 212 6.79 1.84 12.13
N ALA A 213 7.77 1.94 13.03
CA ALA A 213 8.08 3.21 13.69
C ALA A 213 8.66 4.22 12.67
N PRO A 214 8.22 5.50 12.64
CA PRO A 214 8.63 6.46 11.62
C PRO A 214 10.16 6.67 11.47
N ASP A 215 10.90 6.57 12.57
CA ASP A 215 12.35 6.82 12.61
C ASP A 215 13.19 5.53 12.73
N ALA A 216 12.59 4.35 12.50
CA ALA A 216 13.36 3.11 12.55
C ALA A 216 14.33 2.98 11.37
N PHE A 217 15.46 2.30 11.60
CA PHE A 217 16.50 2.12 10.57
C PHE A 217 16.01 1.42 9.29
N TYR A 218 14.89 0.69 9.38
CA TYR A 218 14.30 -0.08 8.29
C TYR A 218 13.11 0.62 7.64
N THR A 219 12.63 1.75 8.15
CA THR A 219 11.39 2.40 7.67
C THR A 219 11.47 2.76 6.20
N ALA A 220 12.59 3.36 5.78
CA ALA A 220 12.82 3.68 4.37
C ALA A 220 12.85 2.41 3.49
N ALA A 221 13.48 1.34 3.98
CA ALA A 221 13.59 0.08 3.24
C ALA A 221 12.23 -0.63 3.09
N VAL A 222 11.42 -0.65 4.16
CA VAL A 222 10.08 -1.23 4.12
C VAL A 222 9.17 -0.40 3.22
N GLY A 223 9.20 0.93 3.33
CA GLY A 223 8.44 1.82 2.44
C GLY A 223 8.80 1.62 0.97
N TRP A 224 10.09 1.51 0.65
CA TRP A 224 10.57 1.20 -0.70
C TRP A 224 10.09 -0.19 -1.17
N MET A 225 10.20 -1.23 -0.35
CA MET A 225 9.71 -2.56 -0.73
C MET A 225 8.20 -2.58 -0.97
N THR A 226 7.42 -1.84 -0.18
CA THR A 226 5.97 -1.73 -0.36
C THR A 226 5.65 -1.00 -1.65
N ALA A 227 6.28 0.15 -1.90
CA ALA A 227 6.06 0.96 -3.10
C ALA A 227 6.40 0.20 -4.40
N ASN A 228 7.37 -0.72 -4.35
CA ASN A 228 7.79 -1.53 -5.50
C ASN A 228 7.11 -2.92 -5.53
N GLY A 229 6.11 -3.18 -4.70
CA GLY A 229 5.38 -4.46 -4.68
C GLY A 229 6.25 -5.68 -4.31
N ILE A 230 7.38 -5.46 -3.63
CA ILE A 230 8.31 -6.49 -3.17
C ILE A 230 7.77 -7.15 -1.91
N THR A 231 7.17 -6.37 -1.01
CA THR A 231 6.48 -6.89 0.18
C THR A 231 4.99 -6.55 0.16
N THR A 232 4.19 -7.46 0.68
CA THR A 232 2.75 -7.29 0.94
C THR A 232 2.42 -7.38 2.43
N GLY A 233 3.45 -7.50 3.29
CA GLY A 233 3.27 -7.63 4.74
C GLY A 233 3.48 -9.03 5.28
N TYR A 234 3.19 -9.15 6.57
CA TYR A 234 3.09 -10.42 7.30
C TYR A 234 1.61 -10.75 7.55
N THR A 235 0.81 -9.74 7.89
CA THR A 235 -0.66 -9.71 7.82
C THR A 235 -1.10 -8.48 7.02
N ASN A 236 -2.41 -8.25 6.88
CA ASN A 236 -2.96 -7.12 6.12
C ASN A 236 -2.47 -5.74 6.60
N ASP A 237 -2.08 -5.63 7.87
CA ASP A 237 -1.76 -4.39 8.56
C ASP A 237 -0.43 -4.40 9.32
N LEU A 238 0.32 -5.52 9.31
CA LEU A 238 1.60 -5.66 10.01
C LEU A 238 2.71 -6.09 9.05
N PHE A 239 3.87 -5.46 9.18
CA PHE A 239 5.08 -5.92 8.54
C PHE A 239 5.75 -7.04 9.33
N GLY A 240 5.64 -7.05 10.66
CA GLY A 240 6.39 -7.90 11.57
C GLY A 240 7.90 -7.61 11.56
N PRO A 241 8.39 -6.37 11.78
CA PRO A 241 9.81 -6.03 11.58
C PRO A 241 10.78 -6.82 12.47
N ARG A 242 10.31 -7.23 13.65
CA ARG A 242 11.08 -8.02 14.62
C ARG A 242 10.93 -9.53 14.43
N GLU A 243 9.96 -9.95 13.62
CA GLU A 243 9.73 -11.37 13.38
C GLU A 243 10.86 -11.96 12.55
N PRO A 244 11.32 -13.18 12.88
CA PRO A 244 12.25 -13.91 12.04
C PRO A 244 11.68 -14.18 10.65
N ALA A 245 12.49 -13.95 9.61
CA ALA A 245 12.10 -14.28 8.25
C ALA A 245 12.35 -15.77 7.97
N ALA A 246 11.32 -16.48 7.51
CA ALA A 246 11.46 -17.80 6.92
C ALA A 246 12.18 -17.73 5.57
N ARG A 247 12.83 -18.83 5.17
CA ARG A 247 13.52 -18.95 3.87
C ARG A 247 12.59 -18.68 2.68
N SER A 248 11.34 -19.13 2.74
CA SER A 248 10.32 -18.89 1.70
C SER A 248 9.95 -17.41 1.55
N HIS A 249 9.85 -16.66 2.66
CA HIS A 249 9.57 -15.21 2.61
C HIS A 249 10.69 -14.46 1.89
N PHE A 250 11.95 -14.75 2.23
CA PHE A 250 13.09 -14.09 1.60
C PHE A 250 13.22 -14.47 0.12
N ALA A 251 12.99 -15.73 -0.23
CA ALA A 251 12.93 -16.17 -1.63
C ALA A 251 11.91 -15.37 -2.43
N THR A 252 10.72 -15.18 -1.86
CA THR A 252 9.63 -14.42 -2.48
C THR A 252 9.97 -12.94 -2.62
N PHE A 253 10.65 -12.34 -1.64
CA PHE A 253 11.14 -10.97 -1.78
C PHE A 253 12.15 -10.83 -2.93
N LEU A 254 13.11 -11.74 -3.05
CA LEU A 254 14.09 -11.68 -4.15
C LEU A 254 13.44 -11.90 -5.51
N TRP A 255 12.49 -12.83 -5.62
CA TRP A 255 11.77 -13.07 -6.87
C TRP A 255 10.92 -11.86 -7.30
N ARG A 256 10.22 -11.23 -6.35
CA ARG A 256 9.45 -9.99 -6.62
C ARG A 256 10.38 -8.82 -6.97
N TYR A 257 11.50 -8.69 -6.27
CA TYR A 257 12.54 -7.70 -6.58
C TYR A 257 13.07 -7.86 -8.01
N ALA A 258 13.26 -9.11 -8.47
CA ALA A 258 13.69 -9.40 -9.83
C ALA A 258 12.60 -9.21 -10.90
N GLY A 259 11.41 -8.71 -10.54
CA GLY A 259 10.32 -8.48 -11.49
C GLY A 259 9.41 -9.68 -11.73
N ARG A 260 9.40 -10.65 -10.81
CA ARG A 260 8.58 -11.87 -10.91
C ARG A 260 8.83 -12.68 -12.20
N PRO A 261 10.10 -12.94 -12.57
CA PRO A 261 10.42 -13.67 -13.79
C PRO A 261 9.83 -15.07 -13.78
N ASP A 262 9.43 -15.55 -14.95
CA ASP A 262 8.93 -16.91 -15.11
C ASP A 262 9.98 -17.93 -14.66
N ALA A 263 9.50 -19.03 -14.06
CA ALA A 263 10.32 -20.11 -13.56
C ALA A 263 9.67 -21.46 -13.86
N PRO A 264 10.47 -22.55 -13.95
CA PRO A 264 9.92 -23.89 -14.08
C PRO A 264 8.93 -24.21 -12.96
N THR A 265 7.91 -25.03 -13.25
CA THR A 265 6.91 -25.44 -12.26
C THR A 265 7.52 -26.22 -11.08
N GLU A 266 8.56 -27.00 -11.35
CA GLU A 266 9.21 -27.87 -10.37
C GLU A 266 10.52 -27.26 -9.86
N SER A 267 10.67 -27.17 -8.54
CA SER A 267 11.92 -26.73 -7.91
C SER A 267 12.95 -27.86 -7.70
N GLY A 268 12.51 -29.12 -7.79
CA GLY A 268 13.31 -30.30 -7.46
C GLY A 268 13.40 -30.64 -5.97
N PHE A 269 12.79 -29.85 -5.09
CA PHE A 269 12.74 -30.13 -3.65
C PHE A 269 11.45 -30.83 -3.22
N VAL A 270 11.58 -31.87 -2.40
CA VAL A 270 10.45 -32.70 -1.94
C VAL A 270 9.53 -31.97 -0.96
N ASP A 271 10.00 -30.88 -0.37
CA ASP A 271 9.25 -30.06 0.60
C ASP A 271 8.77 -28.73 0.01
N VAL A 272 8.73 -28.62 -1.32
CA VAL A 272 8.18 -27.47 -2.05
C VAL A 272 7.10 -27.97 -3.02
N PRO A 273 5.84 -28.07 -2.55
CA PRO A 273 4.70 -28.40 -3.41
C PRO A 273 4.56 -27.37 -4.54
N THR A 274 4.19 -27.81 -5.75
CA THR A 274 4.08 -26.95 -6.95
C THR A 274 3.03 -25.86 -6.84
N ASP A 275 2.02 -26.06 -6.00
CA ASP A 275 0.91 -25.14 -5.73
C ASP A 275 1.17 -24.22 -4.54
N ALA A 276 2.31 -24.36 -3.85
CA ALA A 276 2.67 -23.47 -2.76
C ALA A 276 2.94 -22.05 -3.27
N TRP A 277 2.53 -21.03 -2.51
CA TRP A 277 2.72 -19.62 -2.87
C TRP A 277 4.20 -19.21 -3.05
N TYR A 278 5.14 -20.00 -2.53
CA TYR A 278 6.59 -19.83 -2.68
C TYR A 278 7.22 -20.77 -3.72
N ALA A 279 6.45 -21.62 -4.41
CA ALA A 279 6.99 -22.61 -5.34
C ALA A 279 7.77 -21.95 -6.50
N GLN A 280 7.14 -20.98 -7.18
CA GLN A 280 7.77 -20.22 -8.25
C GLN A 280 9.01 -19.44 -7.78
N PRO A 281 8.96 -18.65 -6.68
CA PRO A 281 10.15 -18.03 -6.12
C PRO A 281 11.30 -18.99 -5.86
N VAL A 282 11.03 -20.15 -5.26
CA VAL A 282 12.07 -21.13 -4.95
C VAL A 282 12.63 -21.76 -6.23
N SER A 283 11.78 -22.14 -7.17
CA SER A 283 12.19 -22.68 -8.46
C SER A 283 13.06 -21.69 -9.25
N TRP A 284 12.67 -20.41 -9.26
CA TRP A 284 13.47 -19.34 -9.84
C TRP A 284 14.86 -19.24 -9.21
N MET A 285 14.93 -19.22 -7.87
CA MET A 285 16.20 -19.17 -7.15
C MET A 285 17.10 -20.38 -7.45
N VAL A 286 16.53 -21.56 -7.63
CA VAL A 286 17.28 -22.78 -8.01
C VAL A 286 17.81 -22.62 -9.44
N GLY A 287 16.96 -22.23 -10.38
CA GLY A 287 17.33 -22.03 -11.78
C GLY A 287 18.44 -20.99 -11.99
N HIS A 288 18.51 -19.98 -11.12
CA HIS A 288 19.54 -18.94 -11.12
C HIS A 288 20.72 -19.25 -10.18
N GLY A 289 20.78 -20.45 -9.61
CA GLY A 289 21.88 -20.88 -8.75
C GLY A 289 22.00 -20.11 -7.43
N LEU A 290 20.95 -19.41 -7.00
CA LEU A 290 20.94 -18.62 -5.76
C LEU A 290 20.91 -19.55 -4.53
N THR A 291 20.25 -20.70 -4.63
CA THR A 291 20.13 -21.70 -3.57
C THR A 291 20.36 -23.12 -4.09
N MET A 292 20.91 -23.98 -3.23
CA MET A 292 21.05 -25.43 -3.46
C MET A 292 20.20 -26.24 -2.46
N GLY A 293 19.37 -25.56 -1.66
CA GLY A 293 18.62 -26.20 -0.57
C GLY A 293 19.46 -26.38 0.70
N ILE A 294 19.03 -27.30 1.56
CA ILE A 294 19.66 -27.61 2.86
C ILE A 294 20.22 -29.04 2.93
N GLY A 295 20.18 -29.78 1.81
CA GLY A 295 20.46 -31.22 1.76
C GLY A 295 19.18 -32.06 1.65
N ASP A 296 19.34 -33.37 1.42
CA ASP A 296 18.25 -34.36 1.35
C ASP A 296 17.09 -34.00 0.41
N ASN A 297 17.40 -33.33 -0.71
CA ASN A 297 16.42 -32.78 -1.65
C ASN A 297 15.38 -31.87 -0.97
N ARG A 298 15.78 -31.07 0.02
CA ARG A 298 14.91 -30.12 0.72
C ARG A 298 15.36 -28.67 0.56
N PHE A 299 14.39 -27.78 0.50
CA PHE A 299 14.59 -26.34 0.58
C PHE A 299 14.52 -25.81 2.01
N GLY A 300 13.66 -26.40 2.85
CA GLY A 300 13.32 -25.92 4.19
C GLY A 300 12.56 -24.60 4.17
N PRO A 301 11.38 -24.50 3.52
CA PRO A 301 10.69 -23.22 3.32
C PRO A 301 10.35 -22.48 4.62
N ASN A 302 9.96 -23.22 5.66
CA ASN A 302 9.56 -22.67 6.96
C ASN A 302 10.73 -22.51 7.94
N MET A 303 11.95 -22.91 7.56
CA MET A 303 13.10 -22.70 8.43
C MET A 303 13.42 -21.21 8.51
N ILE A 304 13.75 -20.78 9.72
CA ILE A 304 14.22 -19.41 9.96
C ILE A 304 15.53 -19.21 9.21
N LEU A 305 15.59 -18.13 8.42
CA LEU A 305 16.73 -17.81 7.59
C LEU A 305 17.84 -17.18 8.44
N PRO A 306 19.03 -17.79 8.55
CA PRO A 306 20.17 -17.16 9.20
C PRO A 306 20.75 -16.05 8.32
N ARG A 307 21.35 -15.03 8.96
CA ARG A 307 21.93 -13.86 8.28
C ARG A 307 22.97 -14.22 7.21
N SER A 308 23.78 -15.25 7.45
CA SER A 308 24.78 -15.76 6.49
C SER A 308 24.16 -16.23 5.16
N GLN A 309 23.05 -16.95 5.22
CA GLN A 309 22.38 -17.46 4.02
C GLN A 309 21.75 -16.33 3.21
N ALA A 310 21.14 -15.35 3.88
CA ALA A 310 20.55 -14.19 3.20
C ALA A 310 21.58 -13.39 2.41
N ILE A 311 22.75 -13.13 3.00
CA ILE A 311 23.87 -12.47 2.31
C ILE A 311 24.41 -13.33 1.18
N THR A 312 24.52 -14.65 1.37
CA THR A 312 24.96 -15.57 0.31
C THR A 312 24.01 -15.54 -0.90
N PHE A 313 22.70 -15.44 -0.67
CA PHE A 313 21.72 -15.31 -1.76
C PHE A 313 21.88 -14.00 -2.53
N LEU A 314 22.03 -12.87 -1.84
CA LEU A 314 22.25 -11.57 -2.48
C LEU A 314 23.59 -11.53 -3.24
N TRP A 315 24.65 -12.11 -2.67
CA TRP A 315 25.94 -12.21 -3.33
C TRP A 315 25.87 -13.02 -4.63
N ARG A 316 25.16 -14.15 -4.62
CA ARG A 316 24.90 -14.94 -5.84
C ARG A 316 24.02 -14.19 -6.84
N LEU A 317 23.05 -13.42 -6.36
CA LEU A 317 22.20 -12.58 -7.20
C LEU A 317 23.02 -11.50 -7.93
N ALA A 318 24.07 -10.97 -7.30
CA ALA A 318 25.06 -10.09 -7.94
C ALA A 318 26.06 -10.83 -8.87
N GLY A 319 25.88 -12.12 -9.14
CA GLY A 319 26.78 -12.91 -9.98
C GLY A 319 27.97 -13.51 -9.25
N ALA A 320 27.89 -13.63 -7.91
CA ALA A 320 28.94 -14.21 -7.07
C ALA A 320 30.34 -13.57 -7.27
N PRO A 321 30.46 -12.22 -7.25
CA PRO A 321 31.73 -11.55 -7.48
C PRO A 321 32.79 -11.94 -6.45
N SER A 322 34.04 -12.04 -6.88
CA SER A 322 35.15 -12.21 -5.94
C SER A 322 35.29 -10.97 -5.05
N ALA A 323 35.53 -11.19 -3.76
CA ALA A 323 35.82 -10.14 -2.78
C ALA A 323 37.04 -10.50 -1.94
N SER A 324 37.79 -9.49 -1.50
CA SER A 324 39.08 -9.69 -0.83
C SER A 324 39.32 -8.78 0.37
N ALA A 325 38.42 -7.83 0.63
CA ALA A 325 38.52 -6.94 1.77
C ALA A 325 38.52 -7.73 3.07
N ALA A 326 39.31 -7.23 4.01
CA ALA A 326 39.26 -7.68 5.37
C ALA A 326 37.97 -7.15 6.03
N HIS A 327 37.33 -8.01 6.82
CA HIS A 327 36.34 -7.61 7.82
C HIS A 327 36.89 -7.89 9.22
N ASN A 328 36.37 -7.18 10.22
CA ASN A 328 36.79 -7.34 11.62
C ASN A 328 35.88 -8.29 12.41
N PHE A 329 35.02 -9.05 11.73
CA PHE A 329 34.11 -9.99 12.36
C PHE A 329 34.87 -11.22 12.89
N SER A 330 34.89 -11.39 14.22
CA SER A 330 35.59 -12.50 14.87
C SER A 330 34.82 -13.82 14.79
N ASP A 331 33.55 -13.76 14.44
CA ASP A 331 32.62 -14.87 14.27
C ASP A 331 32.46 -15.32 12.80
N VAL A 332 33.32 -14.85 11.91
CA VAL A 332 33.40 -15.27 10.51
C VAL A 332 34.82 -15.75 10.22
N SER A 333 34.97 -17.05 9.93
CA SER A 333 36.23 -17.68 9.56
C SER A 333 36.42 -17.67 8.05
N SER A 334 37.66 -17.53 7.59
CA SER A 334 38.03 -17.68 6.16
C SER A 334 37.65 -19.04 5.54
N SER A 335 37.38 -20.05 6.37
CA SER A 335 36.92 -21.37 5.93
C SER A 335 35.40 -21.47 5.79
N ASP A 336 34.64 -20.47 6.24
CA ASP A 336 33.18 -20.49 6.18
C ASP A 336 32.70 -20.31 4.75
N TYR A 337 31.68 -21.07 4.35
CA TYR A 337 31.15 -21.01 2.98
C TYR A 337 30.62 -19.63 2.59
N PHE A 338 30.29 -18.78 3.58
CA PHE A 338 29.77 -17.43 3.40
C PHE A 338 30.84 -16.34 3.57
N ASP A 339 32.11 -16.66 3.85
CA ASP A 339 33.18 -15.68 4.07
C ASP A 339 33.29 -14.67 2.90
N VAL A 340 33.39 -15.18 1.66
CA VAL A 340 33.50 -14.33 0.47
C VAL A 340 32.25 -13.45 0.29
N ALA A 341 31.06 -13.99 0.56
CA ALA A 341 29.81 -13.23 0.49
C ALA A 341 29.76 -12.13 1.55
N VAL A 342 30.27 -12.38 2.76
CA VAL A 342 30.37 -11.37 3.83
C VAL A 342 31.37 -10.28 3.46
N LYS A 343 32.55 -10.64 2.95
CA LYS A 343 33.55 -9.66 2.46
C LYS A 343 32.95 -8.75 1.41
N TRP A 344 32.31 -9.33 0.40
CA TRP A 344 31.62 -8.57 -0.64
C TRP A 344 30.53 -7.65 -0.07
N ALA A 345 29.71 -8.16 0.86
CA ALA A 345 28.63 -7.38 1.47
C ALA A 345 29.15 -6.22 2.33
N VAL A 346 30.33 -6.35 2.95
CA VAL A 346 30.99 -5.27 3.69
C VAL A 346 31.58 -4.24 2.73
N GLU A 347 32.32 -4.68 1.71
CA GLU A 347 32.90 -3.81 0.67
C GLU A 347 31.86 -2.88 0.05
N ASN A 348 30.68 -3.43 -0.23
CA ASN A 348 29.60 -2.71 -0.88
C ASN A 348 28.60 -2.08 0.12
N GLY A 349 28.81 -2.22 1.42
CA GLY A 349 27.94 -1.61 2.43
C GLY A 349 26.53 -2.22 2.55
N VAL A 350 26.28 -3.41 1.99
CA VAL A 350 25.04 -4.18 2.17
C VAL A 350 24.84 -4.50 3.66
N THR A 351 25.92 -4.85 4.37
CA THR A 351 25.90 -5.14 5.81
C THR A 351 26.96 -4.36 6.59
N LYS A 352 26.65 -4.08 7.85
CA LYS A 352 27.56 -3.46 8.83
C LYS A 352 27.87 -4.40 10.01
N GLY A 353 27.40 -5.65 9.96
CA GLY A 353 27.39 -6.55 11.11
C GLY A 353 26.29 -6.20 12.12
N VAL A 354 26.20 -7.00 13.19
CA VAL A 354 25.36 -6.69 14.37
C VAL A 354 26.13 -5.83 15.38
N SER A 355 27.46 -5.85 15.30
CA SER A 355 28.35 -4.92 15.99
C SER A 355 29.58 -4.65 15.10
N PRO A 356 30.48 -3.72 15.46
CA PRO A 356 31.73 -3.50 14.72
C PRO A 356 32.64 -4.74 14.61
N THR A 357 32.42 -5.78 15.43
CA THR A 357 33.28 -6.99 15.51
C THR A 357 32.51 -8.29 15.40
N LEU A 358 31.19 -8.25 15.21
CA LEU A 358 30.35 -9.46 15.04
C LEU A 358 29.40 -9.32 13.84
N PHE A 359 29.34 -10.36 13.03
CA PHE A 359 28.38 -10.46 11.92
C PHE A 359 27.06 -11.12 12.33
N GLY A 360 27.12 -12.09 13.25
CA GLY A 360 26.01 -12.94 13.69
C GLY A 360 25.58 -13.93 12.61
N PRO A 361 26.47 -14.77 12.04
CA PRO A 361 26.15 -15.58 10.85
C PRO A 361 24.99 -16.55 11.05
N ASN A 362 24.82 -17.07 12.26
CA ASN A 362 23.79 -18.04 12.63
C ASN A 362 22.58 -17.39 13.30
N GLU A 363 22.61 -16.08 13.55
CA GLU A 363 21.47 -15.39 14.14
C GLU A 363 20.29 -15.33 13.15
N PRO A 364 19.04 -15.47 13.64
CA PRO A 364 17.85 -15.23 12.83
C PRO A 364 17.87 -13.86 12.15
N LEU A 365 17.66 -13.84 10.83
CA LEU A 365 17.42 -12.59 10.12
C LEU A 365 15.98 -12.13 10.40
N THR A 366 15.80 -10.95 10.98
CA THR A 366 14.46 -10.39 11.12
C THR A 366 13.96 -9.84 9.78
N ARG A 367 12.64 -9.70 9.61
CA ARG A 367 12.05 -9.13 8.40
C ARG A 367 12.51 -7.69 8.13
N ALA A 368 12.74 -6.88 9.17
CA ALA A 368 13.35 -5.55 9.03
C ALA A 368 14.77 -5.60 8.47
N GLN A 369 15.57 -6.56 8.93
CA GLN A 369 16.93 -6.73 8.44
C GLN A 369 16.94 -7.25 7.00
N ALA A 370 16.03 -8.17 6.65
CA ALA A 370 15.82 -8.61 5.28
C ALA A 370 15.51 -7.44 4.34
N ALA A 371 14.54 -6.60 4.72
CA ALA A 371 14.20 -5.41 3.95
C ALA A 371 15.40 -4.47 3.77
N THR A 372 16.14 -4.24 4.85
CA THR A 372 17.33 -3.38 4.82
C THR A 372 18.42 -3.93 3.91
N PHE A 373 18.64 -5.25 3.91
CA PHE A 373 19.64 -5.88 3.04
C PHE A 373 19.26 -5.75 1.57
N ILE A 374 18.01 -6.04 1.22
CA ILE A 374 17.52 -5.95 -0.16
C ILE A 374 17.54 -4.48 -0.65
N HIS A 375 17.09 -3.53 0.17
CA HIS A 375 17.11 -2.12 -0.22
C HIS A 375 18.54 -1.59 -0.40
N ARG A 376 19.48 -1.97 0.46
CA ARG A 376 20.90 -1.58 0.26
C ARG A 376 21.52 -2.24 -0.95
N PHE A 377 21.15 -3.49 -1.23
CA PHE A 377 21.53 -4.16 -2.46
C PHE A 377 21.04 -3.37 -3.67
N ASP A 378 19.78 -2.97 -3.69
CA ASP A 378 19.20 -2.19 -4.77
C ASP A 378 19.94 -0.88 -5.04
N LEU A 379 20.22 -0.11 -3.99
CA LEU A 379 20.97 1.15 -4.09
C LEU A 379 22.37 1.02 -4.72
N LEU A 380 22.92 -0.19 -4.80
CA LEU A 380 24.20 -0.47 -5.45
C LEU A 380 24.05 -0.91 -6.90
N PHE A 381 22.97 -1.64 -7.22
CA PHE A 381 22.83 -2.36 -8.48
C PHE A 381 21.70 -1.85 -9.38
N HIS A 382 20.97 -0.82 -8.96
CA HIS A 382 19.84 -0.22 -9.69
C HIS A 382 20.15 0.05 -11.18
N ASP A 383 21.36 0.53 -11.51
CA ASP A 383 21.77 0.84 -12.88
C ASP A 383 22.54 -0.29 -13.62
N THR A 384 22.86 -1.41 -12.95
CA THR A 384 23.85 -2.39 -13.46
C THR A 384 23.37 -3.83 -13.55
N LEU A 385 22.29 -4.21 -12.85
CA LEU A 385 21.67 -5.52 -13.04
C LEU A 385 20.81 -5.49 -14.31
N SER A 386 21.38 -5.98 -15.42
CA SER A 386 20.61 -6.40 -16.59
C SER A 386 19.87 -7.71 -16.28
N LEU A 387 19.01 -7.71 -15.26
CA LEU A 387 18.00 -8.75 -15.09
C LEU A 387 16.81 -8.30 -15.94
N PRO A 388 16.39 -9.06 -16.96
CA PRO A 388 15.19 -8.73 -17.71
C PRO A 388 14.01 -8.69 -16.74
N GLY A 389 13.51 -7.48 -16.42
CA GLY A 389 12.37 -7.25 -15.53
C GLY A 389 12.66 -6.66 -14.15
N ALA A 390 13.92 -6.42 -13.74
CA ALA A 390 14.17 -5.68 -12.51
C ALA A 390 13.53 -4.28 -12.58
N VAL A 391 12.94 -3.83 -11.47
CA VAL A 391 12.21 -2.56 -11.38
C VAL A 391 13.15 -1.41 -11.77
N GLN A 392 12.90 -0.82 -12.95
CA GLN A 392 13.54 0.42 -13.43
C GLN A 392 12.85 1.64 -12.84
#